data_AF-A0A7W5FXM9-F1
#
_entry.id   AF-A0A7W5FXM9-F1
#
_cell.length_a   1.000
_cell.length_b   1.000
_cell.length_c   1.000
_cell.angle_alpha   90.00
_cell.angle_beta   90.00
_cell.angle_gamma   90.00
#
_symmetry.space_group_name_H-M   'P 1'
#
loop_
_entity.id
_entity.type
_entity.pdbx_description
1 polymer ?
#
loop_
_entity_poly.entity_id
_entity_poly.type
_entity_poly.pdbx_seq_one_letter_code
_entity_poly.pdbx_strand_id
1 'polypeptide(L)'
;MITDRGSLDKNNNKLREVIYYLPFIEIESEISGKNFVLKKYDVEHKRKNLMPSGIFDSGGCVLEAKWFVSGDYFDQAIDYETHQLIEKLRFSYFFTNPSTPASLTGYISSENFECFRLIQKNTDESYEHKVTLTNGMYYFMHSLEKYYAFRSILNPHKAIVRHNDLRYVDRFPSISSDSDLFSAIKLYNKCWETYAIHDYADKALLARASTEASLRHANLSLKSFIDIFWEKSINHISFHAKNNIFIDNIFKTIKQNLSTIKSNLESQIEGLRAARHKIAHGDDKTRDYINVPFYLVWFPNFWISTLENDSLRSDEALRLALFITLLKCDVRTWLVSHLSKRSPIDAYANFSRTLPQHLSKDDAEITKIAMVSLENWIKSL
;
A
#
# COMPACT_ATOMS: atom_id res chain seq x y z
N MET A 1 -40.79 -13.68 -3.10
CA MET A 1 -41.16 -14.96 -2.49
C MET A 1 -40.23 -15.21 -1.34
N ILE A 2 -40.80 -15.30 -0.14
CA ILE A 2 -40.11 -15.67 1.09
C ILE A 2 -39.93 -17.18 1.03
N THR A 3 -38.69 -17.66 1.01
CA THR A 3 -38.39 -19.09 1.11
C THR A 3 -37.56 -19.31 2.37
N ASP A 4 -38.23 -19.95 3.32
CA ASP A 4 -37.77 -20.72 4.47
C ASP A 4 -36.50 -20.26 5.21
N ARG A 5 -36.76 -19.66 6.36
CA ARG A 5 -35.95 -19.82 7.56
C ARG A 5 -36.02 -21.29 7.99
N GLY A 6 -35.22 -22.13 7.32
CA GLY A 6 -34.91 -23.47 7.77
C GLY A 6 -34.31 -23.41 9.17
N SER A 7 -34.88 -24.20 10.06
CA SER A 7 -34.53 -24.36 11.46
C SER A 7 -33.01 -24.48 11.66
N LEU A 8 -32.44 -23.52 12.40
CA LEU A 8 -31.17 -23.68 13.09
C LEU A 8 -31.29 -24.87 14.04
N ASP A 9 -30.72 -26.00 13.64
CA ASP A 9 -30.57 -27.17 14.48
C ASP A 9 -29.78 -26.80 15.75
N LYS A 10 -30.38 -27.07 16.90
CA LYS A 10 -29.89 -26.76 18.25
C LYS A 10 -28.81 -27.74 18.76
N ASN A 11 -27.98 -28.28 17.86
CA ASN A 11 -26.87 -29.15 18.22
C ASN A 11 -25.53 -28.51 17.82
N ASN A 12 -24.88 -27.85 18.79
CA ASN A 12 -23.42 -27.63 18.87
C ASN A 12 -22.67 -26.88 17.75
N ASN A 13 -23.23 -25.84 17.14
CA ASN A 13 -22.37 -24.80 16.54
C ASN A 13 -21.76 -23.92 17.64
N LYS A 14 -20.83 -24.47 18.43
CA LYS A 14 -19.95 -23.63 19.24
C LYS A 14 -19.16 -22.77 18.26
N LEU A 15 -19.42 -21.47 18.25
CA LEU A 15 -18.59 -20.53 17.53
C LEU A 15 -17.15 -20.73 18.01
N ARG A 16 -16.20 -20.68 17.07
CA ARG A 16 -14.79 -21.00 17.33
C ARG A 16 -14.02 -19.71 17.49
N GLU A 17 -13.12 -19.67 18.46
CA GLU A 17 -12.27 -18.50 18.69
C GLU A 17 -11.35 -18.27 17.47
N VAL A 18 -11.09 -17.01 17.13
CA VAL A 18 -10.27 -16.63 15.98
C VAL A 18 -9.21 -15.56 16.32
N ILE A 19 -8.09 -15.60 15.63
CA ILE A 19 -7.06 -14.56 15.61
C ILE A 19 -6.75 -14.19 14.16
N TYR A 20 -6.60 -12.89 13.89
CA TYR A 20 -6.12 -12.36 12.61
C TYR A 20 -4.65 -12.02 12.72
N TYR A 21 -3.80 -12.95 12.29
CA TYR A 21 -2.37 -12.92 12.54
C TYR A 21 -1.58 -12.46 11.31
N LEU A 22 -0.61 -11.55 11.50
CA LEU A 22 0.28 -11.01 10.48
C LEU A 22 1.72 -11.43 10.81
N PRO A 23 2.19 -12.61 10.37
CA PRO A 23 3.50 -13.17 10.74
C PRO A 23 4.70 -12.39 10.20
N PHE A 24 4.50 -11.69 9.07
CA PHE A 24 5.57 -11.01 8.34
C PHE A 24 5.60 -9.50 8.60
N ILE A 25 4.79 -9.03 9.55
CA ILE A 25 4.81 -7.66 10.06
C ILE A 25 5.38 -7.69 11.47
N GLU A 26 6.38 -6.85 11.70
CA GLU A 26 6.94 -6.61 13.03
C GLU A 26 6.61 -5.19 13.48
N ILE A 27 6.16 -5.06 14.72
CA ILE A 27 5.90 -3.76 15.34
C ILE A 27 6.72 -3.63 16.63
N GLU A 28 7.31 -2.46 16.83
CA GLU A 28 8.09 -2.14 18.04
C GLU A 28 7.18 -1.87 19.25
N SER A 29 5.98 -1.32 19.00
CA SER A 29 4.96 -1.00 20.00
C SER A 29 3.56 -1.12 19.39
N GLU A 30 2.52 -1.14 20.24
CA GLU A 30 1.13 -1.14 19.79
C GLU A 30 0.84 0.05 18.85
N ILE A 31 0.18 -0.21 17.73
CA ILE A 31 -0.25 0.82 16.79
C ILE A 31 -1.77 0.85 16.78
N SER A 32 -2.34 1.94 17.31
CA SER A 32 -3.78 2.16 17.36
C SER A 32 -4.19 3.23 16.35
N GLY A 33 -5.24 2.94 15.57
CA GLY A 33 -5.94 3.89 14.71
C GLY A 33 -7.42 3.95 15.06
N LYS A 34 -8.22 4.70 14.28
CA LYS A 34 -9.64 4.94 14.60
C LYS A 34 -10.48 3.67 14.71
N ASN A 35 -10.20 2.67 13.87
CA ASN A 35 -10.99 1.44 13.76
C ASN A 35 -10.12 0.17 13.84
N PHE A 36 -8.89 0.28 14.34
CA PHE A 36 -8.00 -0.87 14.42
C PHE A 36 -6.93 -0.72 15.50
N VAL A 37 -6.42 -1.86 15.94
CA VAL A 37 -5.22 -1.96 16.76
C VAL A 37 -4.33 -3.07 16.20
N LEU A 38 -3.04 -2.79 16.05
CA LEU A 38 -2.00 -3.80 15.83
C LEU A 38 -1.27 -4.03 17.14
N LYS A 39 -1.28 -5.27 17.63
CA LYS A 39 -0.60 -5.67 18.85
C LYS A 39 0.53 -6.64 18.53
N LYS A 40 1.67 -6.48 19.21
CA LYS A 40 2.75 -7.44 19.08
C LYS A 40 2.25 -8.80 19.56
N TYR A 41 2.51 -9.83 18.77
CA TYR A 41 2.25 -11.19 19.19
C TYR A 41 3.47 -11.72 19.95
N ASP A 42 3.28 -12.17 21.19
CA ASP A 42 4.31 -12.79 22.00
C ASP A 42 3.90 -14.22 22.45
N VAL A 43 4.86 -14.96 22.99
CA VAL A 43 4.67 -16.37 23.40
C VAL A 43 3.76 -16.49 24.63
N GLU A 44 3.57 -15.39 25.37
CA GLU A 44 2.69 -15.30 26.53
C GLU A 44 1.27 -14.86 26.18
N HIS A 45 0.99 -14.62 24.90
CA HIS A 45 -0.31 -14.20 24.42
C HIS A 45 -1.40 -15.17 24.90
N LYS A 46 -2.48 -14.61 25.46
CA LYS A 46 -3.58 -15.37 26.09
C LYS A 46 -4.19 -16.46 25.21
N ARG A 47 -3.98 -16.36 23.90
CA ARG A 47 -4.53 -17.24 22.87
C ARG A 47 -3.47 -17.99 22.07
N LYS A 48 -2.30 -18.26 22.67
CA LYS A 48 -1.20 -19.01 22.03
C LYS A 48 -1.59 -20.40 21.54
N ASN A 49 -2.61 -21.00 22.14
CA ASN A 49 -3.19 -22.29 21.75
C ASN A 49 -3.82 -22.27 20.35
N LEU A 50 -4.09 -21.10 19.78
CA LEU A 50 -4.60 -20.95 18.42
C LEU A 50 -3.48 -20.91 17.36
N MET A 51 -2.23 -20.73 17.78
CA MET A 51 -1.10 -20.74 16.85
C MET A 51 -0.73 -22.17 16.43
N PRO A 52 -0.51 -22.42 15.13
CA PRO A 52 0.06 -23.67 14.68
C PRO A 52 1.53 -23.78 15.15
N SER A 53 1.85 -24.86 15.85
CA SER A 53 3.21 -25.15 16.34
C SER A 53 4.18 -25.32 15.18
N GLY A 54 5.35 -24.66 15.24
CA GLY A 54 6.43 -24.89 14.28
C GLY A 54 6.27 -24.19 12.93
N ILE A 55 5.25 -23.33 12.75
CA ILE A 55 4.97 -22.64 11.48
C ILE A 55 5.37 -21.16 11.53
N PHE A 56 5.05 -20.45 12.61
CA PHE A 56 5.26 -19.00 12.72
C PHE A 56 6.05 -18.61 13.97
N ASP A 57 7.19 -19.25 14.18
CA ASP A 57 7.95 -19.13 15.43
C ASP A 57 8.75 -17.82 15.55
N SER A 58 8.86 -17.05 14.46
CA SER A 58 9.66 -15.82 14.41
C SER A 58 8.93 -14.56 14.94
N GLY A 59 7.77 -14.73 15.57
CA GLY A 59 6.91 -13.62 16.04
C GLY A 59 6.11 -12.96 14.92
N GLY A 60 5.43 -11.86 15.24
CA GLY A 60 4.57 -11.12 14.30
C GLY A 60 3.66 -10.14 15.04
N CYS A 61 2.54 -9.76 14.44
CA CYS A 61 1.52 -8.99 15.12
C CYS A 61 0.11 -9.55 14.89
N VAL A 62 -0.81 -9.18 15.77
CA VAL A 62 -2.23 -9.46 15.65
C VAL A 62 -2.97 -8.19 15.29
N LEU A 63 -3.92 -8.32 14.36
CA LEU A 63 -4.83 -7.25 13.97
C LEU A 63 -6.17 -7.41 14.68
N GLU A 64 -6.56 -6.35 15.39
CA GLU A 64 -7.87 -6.21 16.00
C GLU A 64 -8.64 -5.12 15.26
N ALA A 65 -9.70 -5.52 14.54
CA ALA A 65 -10.63 -4.59 13.91
C ALA A 65 -11.60 -4.01 14.94
N LYS A 66 -12.38 -3.00 14.54
CA LYS A 66 -13.38 -2.37 15.40
C LYS A 66 -14.34 -3.42 15.97
N TRP A 67 -14.52 -3.42 17.29
CA TRP A 67 -15.39 -4.36 18.02
C TRP A 67 -14.96 -5.83 18.00
N PHE A 68 -13.72 -6.10 17.60
CA PHE A 68 -13.14 -7.44 17.65
C PHE A 68 -11.87 -7.43 18.49
N VAL A 69 -11.76 -8.40 19.40
CA VAL A 69 -10.56 -8.67 20.19
C VAL A 69 -10.06 -10.08 19.88
N SER A 70 -8.74 -10.25 19.88
CA SER A 70 -8.11 -11.53 19.58
C SER A 70 -8.61 -12.66 20.48
N GLY A 71 -9.19 -13.71 19.88
CA GLY A 71 -9.83 -14.82 20.59
C GLY A 71 -11.33 -14.65 20.79
N ASP A 72 -11.95 -13.59 20.26
CA ASP A 72 -13.39 -13.54 20.06
C ASP A 72 -13.84 -14.62 19.07
N TYR A 73 -15.15 -14.87 19.05
CA TYR A 73 -15.75 -15.85 18.18
C TYR A 73 -15.76 -15.40 16.72
N PHE A 74 -15.56 -16.35 15.81
CA PHE A 74 -15.64 -16.10 14.37
C PHE A 74 -17.01 -15.53 14.00
N ASP A 75 -16.98 -14.38 13.32
CA ASP A 75 -18.13 -13.71 12.73
C ASP A 75 -17.77 -13.29 11.30
N GLN A 76 -18.67 -13.54 10.36
CA GLN A 76 -18.41 -13.29 8.95
C GLN A 76 -18.34 -11.80 8.61
N ALA A 77 -19.06 -10.94 9.33
CA ALA A 77 -18.99 -9.50 9.11
C ALA A 77 -17.64 -8.95 9.62
N ILE A 78 -17.19 -9.39 10.80
CA ILE A 78 -15.86 -9.05 11.33
C ILE A 78 -14.75 -9.53 10.39
N ASP A 79 -14.88 -10.74 9.83
CA ASP A 79 -13.93 -11.28 8.87
C ASP A 79 -13.82 -10.40 7.63
N TYR A 80 -14.95 -9.99 7.08
CA TYR A 80 -15.01 -9.11 5.93
C TYR A 80 -14.41 -7.73 6.23
N GLU A 81 -14.75 -7.12 7.36
CA GLU A 81 -14.19 -5.83 7.80
C GLU A 81 -12.68 -5.90 8.01
N THR A 82 -12.19 -6.99 8.58
CA THR A 82 -10.76 -7.20 8.80
C THR A 82 -9.99 -7.29 7.49
N HIS A 83 -10.51 -8.02 6.49
CA HIS A 83 -9.89 -8.07 5.17
C HIS A 83 -9.90 -6.71 4.46
N GLN A 84 -10.95 -5.90 4.63
CA GLN A 84 -10.94 -4.53 4.10
C GLN A 84 -9.89 -3.65 4.76
N LEU A 85 -9.79 -3.74 6.07
CA LEU A 85 -8.82 -3.01 6.86
C LEU A 85 -7.39 -3.36 6.46
N ILE A 86 -7.11 -4.63 6.15
CA ILE A 86 -5.80 -5.06 5.62
C ILE A 86 -5.46 -4.36 4.31
N GLU A 87 -6.42 -4.20 3.39
CA GLU A 87 -6.18 -3.46 2.14
C GLU A 87 -5.89 -1.97 2.40
N LYS A 88 -6.56 -1.36 3.38
CA LYS A 88 -6.27 0.03 3.81
C LYS A 88 -4.91 0.16 4.48
N LEU A 89 -4.52 -0.82 5.29
CA LEU A 89 -3.20 -0.90 5.94
C LEU A 89 -2.09 -0.98 4.88
N ARG A 90 -2.23 -1.88 3.90
CA ARG A 90 -1.30 -1.99 2.75
C ARG A 90 -1.21 -0.68 1.98
N PHE A 91 -2.35 -0.09 1.63
CA PHE A 91 -2.37 1.17 0.88
C PHE A 91 -1.67 2.28 1.64
N SER A 92 -1.98 2.46 2.92
CA SER A 92 -1.31 3.45 3.78
C SER A 92 0.19 3.18 3.91
N TYR A 93 0.58 1.92 4.06
CA TYR A 93 1.98 1.55 4.18
C TYR A 93 2.75 1.90 2.90
N PHE A 94 2.29 1.44 1.72
CA PHE A 94 2.96 1.72 0.44
C PHE A 94 2.83 3.18 0.01
N PHE A 95 1.79 3.87 0.46
CA PHE A 95 1.74 5.33 0.37
C PHE A 95 2.98 5.87 1.07
N THR A 96 3.22 5.55 2.34
CA THR A 96 4.32 6.13 3.11
C THR A 96 5.70 5.62 2.67
N ASN A 97 5.78 4.33 2.36
CA ASN A 97 7.00 3.56 2.14
C ASN A 97 6.92 2.82 0.79
N PRO A 98 7.07 3.53 -0.34
CA PRO A 98 7.18 2.88 -1.63
C PRO A 98 8.42 1.96 -1.61
N SER A 99 8.17 0.66 -1.78
CA SER A 99 9.22 -0.35 -1.68
C SER A 99 10.11 -0.34 -2.93
N THR A 100 11.41 -0.44 -2.73
CA THR A 100 12.42 -0.43 -3.80
C THR A 100 13.36 -1.62 -3.62
N PRO A 101 13.84 -2.24 -4.72
CA PRO A 101 14.84 -3.31 -4.64
C PRO A 101 16.15 -2.87 -3.96
N ALA A 102 16.45 -1.57 -3.99
CA ALA A 102 17.65 -0.97 -3.39
C ALA A 102 17.43 -0.50 -1.94
N SER A 103 16.24 -0.73 -1.36
CA SER A 103 15.95 -0.36 0.02
C SER A 103 16.90 -1.08 0.99
N LEU A 104 17.51 -0.32 1.90
CA LEU A 104 18.39 -0.86 2.94
C LEU A 104 17.69 -1.85 3.86
N THR A 105 16.37 -1.70 4.03
CA THR A 105 15.54 -2.59 4.85
C THR A 105 14.95 -3.75 4.06
N GLY A 106 15.50 -4.05 2.88
CA GLY A 106 14.94 -5.06 1.98
C GLY A 106 13.67 -4.61 1.27
N TYR A 107 13.29 -5.40 0.25
CA TYR A 107 12.06 -5.21 -0.49
C TYR A 107 10.86 -5.74 0.29
N ILE A 108 9.86 -4.89 0.50
CA ILE A 108 8.56 -5.24 1.08
C ILE A 108 7.50 -5.34 -0.02
N SER A 109 6.69 -6.39 0.02
CA SER A 109 5.63 -6.68 -0.93
C SER A 109 4.25 -6.69 -0.28
N SER A 110 3.18 -6.75 -1.08
CA SER A 110 1.81 -6.85 -0.56
C SER A 110 1.62 -8.07 0.35
N GLU A 111 2.36 -9.15 0.07
CA GLU A 111 2.28 -10.40 0.81
C GLU A 111 2.89 -10.34 2.22
N ASN A 112 3.72 -9.33 2.52
CA ASN A 112 4.12 -9.06 3.90
C ASN A 112 2.91 -8.77 4.82
N PHE A 113 1.84 -8.20 4.25
CA PHE A 113 0.59 -7.92 4.94
C PHE A 113 -0.44 -9.05 4.75
N GLU A 114 -0.02 -10.26 4.39
CA GLU A 114 -0.92 -11.39 4.37
C GLU A 114 -1.38 -11.74 5.80
N CYS A 115 -2.70 -11.74 5.99
CA CYS A 115 -3.30 -12.08 7.26
C CYS A 115 -3.77 -13.53 7.27
N PHE A 116 -3.32 -14.24 8.30
CA PHE A 116 -3.63 -15.62 8.58
C PHE A 116 -4.76 -15.65 9.61
N ARG A 117 -5.95 -16.10 9.17
CA ARG A 117 -7.09 -16.31 10.04
C ARG A 117 -6.96 -17.64 10.79
N LEU A 118 -6.42 -17.57 12.00
CA LEU A 118 -6.19 -18.74 12.86
C LEU A 118 -7.43 -19.04 13.67
N ILE A 119 -8.12 -20.12 13.34
CA ILE A 119 -9.37 -20.54 14.00
C ILE A 119 -9.06 -21.72 14.91
N GLN A 120 -9.56 -21.68 16.15
CA GLN A 120 -9.50 -22.78 17.13
C GLN A 120 -9.83 -24.12 16.48
N LYS A 121 -9.06 -25.19 16.73
CA LYS A 121 -9.31 -26.54 16.17
C LYS A 121 -10.68 -27.11 16.60
N ASN A 122 -11.22 -28.02 15.79
CA ASN A 122 -12.51 -28.65 16.07
C ASN A 122 -12.25 -29.71 17.14
N THR A 123 -13.20 -29.93 18.02
CA THR A 123 -13.14 -31.03 18.99
C THR A 123 -13.16 -32.38 18.28
N ASP A 124 -13.77 -32.46 17.11
CA ASP A 124 -13.71 -33.62 16.24
C ASP A 124 -12.51 -33.51 15.28
N GLU A 125 -11.50 -34.36 15.51
CA GLU A 125 -10.25 -34.39 14.74
C GLU A 125 -10.45 -34.81 13.28
N SER A 126 -11.61 -35.38 12.91
CA SER A 126 -11.91 -35.70 11.51
C SER A 126 -12.21 -34.45 10.66
N TYR A 127 -12.52 -33.32 11.30
CA TYR A 127 -12.75 -32.05 10.63
C TYR A 127 -11.44 -31.31 10.34
N GLU A 128 -11.04 -31.33 9.06
CA GLU A 128 -9.92 -30.53 8.57
C GLU A 128 -10.38 -29.14 8.10
N HIS A 129 -9.68 -28.10 8.55
CA HIS A 129 -9.82 -26.77 7.97
C HIS A 129 -9.16 -26.66 6.61
N LYS A 130 -9.89 -26.06 5.66
CA LYS A 130 -9.41 -25.82 4.30
C LYS A 130 -9.43 -24.35 3.96
N VAL A 131 -8.49 -23.96 3.10
CA VAL A 131 -8.46 -22.66 2.42
C VAL A 131 -8.87 -22.85 0.97
N THR A 132 -9.67 -21.92 0.45
CA THR A 132 -9.98 -21.87 -0.96
C THR A 132 -8.90 -21.10 -1.70
N LEU A 133 -8.25 -21.77 -2.65
CA LEU A 133 -7.30 -21.17 -3.59
C LEU A 133 -7.98 -21.04 -4.95
N THR A 134 -7.58 -20.04 -5.74
CA THR A 134 -8.07 -19.89 -7.11
C THR A 134 -6.94 -19.57 -8.08
N ASN A 135 -7.05 -20.09 -9.30
CA ASN A 135 -6.20 -19.69 -10.42
C ASN A 135 -6.92 -18.72 -11.38
N GLY A 136 -8.03 -18.12 -10.96
CA GLY A 136 -8.86 -17.22 -11.77
C GLY A 136 -9.90 -17.93 -12.65
N MET A 137 -9.80 -19.25 -12.85
CA MET A 137 -10.81 -20.05 -13.57
C MET A 137 -11.53 -21.05 -12.67
N TYR A 138 -10.78 -21.65 -11.74
CA TYR A 138 -11.27 -22.69 -10.86
C TYR A 138 -10.95 -22.36 -9.40
N TYR A 139 -11.74 -22.95 -8.50
CA TYR A 139 -11.51 -22.93 -7.07
C TYR A 139 -11.08 -24.31 -6.60
N PHE A 140 -10.04 -24.35 -5.76
CA PHE A 140 -9.48 -25.56 -5.18
C PHE A 140 -9.48 -25.42 -3.67
N MET A 141 -9.75 -26.51 -2.96
CA MET A 141 -9.69 -26.54 -1.51
C MET A 141 -8.39 -27.20 -1.08
N HIS A 142 -7.55 -26.48 -0.34
CA HIS A 142 -6.30 -26.99 0.19
C HIS A 142 -6.37 -27.07 1.71
N SER A 143 -5.71 -28.06 2.31
CA SER A 143 -5.46 -28.09 3.75
C SER A 143 -4.86 -26.75 4.22
N LEU A 144 -5.48 -26.15 5.24
CA LEU A 144 -5.07 -24.86 5.80
C LEU A 144 -3.67 -24.95 6.44
N GLU A 145 -3.40 -26.03 7.16
CA GLU A 145 -2.11 -26.26 7.81
C GLU A 145 -0.98 -26.39 6.79
N LYS A 146 -1.20 -27.15 5.71
CA LYS A 146 -0.24 -27.24 4.61
C LYS A 146 -0.05 -25.90 3.91
N TYR A 147 -1.12 -25.11 3.76
CA TYR A 147 -1.01 -23.76 3.21
C TYR A 147 -0.13 -22.87 4.09
N TYR A 148 -0.34 -22.87 5.41
CA TYR A 148 0.47 -22.09 6.34
C TYR A 148 1.93 -22.51 6.33
N ALA A 149 2.22 -23.82 6.34
CA ALA A 149 3.57 -24.34 6.23
C ALA A 149 4.25 -23.93 4.92
N PHE A 150 3.52 -23.96 3.80
CA PHE A 150 4.04 -23.47 2.52
C PHE A 150 4.37 -21.98 2.58
N ARG A 151 3.49 -21.15 3.15
CA ARG A 151 3.72 -19.71 3.26
C ARG A 151 4.87 -19.38 4.21
N SER A 152 5.04 -20.12 5.31
CA SER A 152 6.14 -19.89 6.24
C SER A 152 7.50 -20.23 5.65
N ILE A 153 7.59 -21.25 4.78
CA ILE A 153 8.83 -21.60 4.05
C ILE A 153 9.34 -20.43 3.19
N LEU A 154 8.44 -19.63 2.62
CA LEU A 154 8.81 -18.48 1.79
C LEU A 154 9.51 -17.40 2.61
N ASN A 155 9.25 -17.35 3.93
CA ASN A 155 9.88 -16.50 4.94
C ASN A 155 10.33 -15.13 4.41
N PRO A 156 9.41 -14.30 3.88
CA PRO A 156 9.76 -12.99 3.35
C PRO A 156 10.42 -12.13 4.43
N HIS A 157 11.29 -11.22 4.01
CA HIS A 157 11.88 -10.24 4.91
C HIS A 157 10.77 -9.49 5.66
N LYS A 158 10.81 -9.44 6.99
CA LYS A 158 9.74 -8.84 7.78
C LYS A 158 9.67 -7.34 7.58
N ALA A 159 8.46 -6.81 7.40
CA ALA A 159 8.26 -5.38 7.36
C ALA A 159 8.19 -4.85 8.80
N ILE A 160 9.16 -4.01 9.17
CA ILE A 160 9.09 -3.26 10.42
C ILE A 160 8.13 -2.08 10.19
N VAL A 161 6.99 -2.11 10.86
CA VAL A 161 5.92 -1.12 10.74
C VAL A 161 5.86 -0.28 12.01
N ARG A 162 5.88 1.06 11.83
CA ARG A 162 5.73 2.05 12.89
C ARG A 162 4.42 2.82 12.73
N HIS A 163 3.98 3.49 13.79
CA HIS A 163 2.73 4.25 13.79
C HIS A 163 2.61 5.22 12.58
N ASN A 164 3.69 5.95 12.28
CA ASN A 164 3.70 6.92 11.17
C ASN A 164 3.63 6.31 9.76
N ASP A 165 3.88 5.00 9.62
CA ASP A 165 3.78 4.29 8.35
C ASP A 165 2.31 4.02 7.98
N LEU A 166 1.43 3.96 8.98
CA LEU A 166 -0.01 3.68 8.84
C LEU A 166 -0.89 4.93 8.99
N ARG A 167 -0.29 6.12 8.93
CA ARG A 167 -0.98 7.40 9.21
C ARG A 167 -2.09 7.79 8.23
N TYR A 168 -2.26 7.07 7.12
CA TYR A 168 -3.30 7.33 6.14
C TYR A 168 -4.49 6.40 6.26
N VAL A 169 -4.41 5.32 7.06
CA VAL A 169 -5.53 4.37 7.23
C VAL A 169 -6.81 5.10 7.65
N ASP A 170 -6.68 6.04 8.59
CA ASP A 170 -7.78 6.83 9.13
C ASP A 170 -8.23 7.97 8.21
N ARG A 171 -7.47 8.26 7.14
CA ARG A 171 -7.90 9.18 6.08
C ARG A 171 -8.86 8.51 5.09
N PHE A 172 -8.96 7.18 5.13
CA PHE A 172 -9.83 6.40 4.25
C PHE A 172 -10.99 5.68 4.97
N PRO A 173 -11.66 6.28 5.98
CA PRO A 173 -12.61 5.56 6.82
C PRO A 173 -13.95 5.30 6.11
N SER A 174 -14.33 6.14 5.14
CA SER A 174 -15.63 6.13 4.44
C SER A 174 -15.67 5.29 3.17
N ILE A 175 -14.53 4.73 2.73
CA ILE A 175 -14.49 3.88 1.54
C ILE A 175 -15.25 2.58 1.85
N SER A 176 -16.46 2.47 1.28
CA SER A 176 -17.24 1.24 1.31
C SER A 176 -16.61 0.20 0.40
N SER A 177 -16.73 -1.07 0.76
CA SER A 177 -16.18 -2.18 -0.01
C SER A 177 -16.73 -2.30 -1.43
N ASP A 178 -17.97 -1.86 -1.65
CA ASP A 178 -18.63 -1.90 -2.95
C ASP A 178 -18.35 -0.65 -3.79
N SER A 179 -17.53 0.28 -3.29
CA SER A 179 -17.16 1.47 -4.05
C SER A 179 -16.03 1.20 -5.04
N ASP A 180 -16.06 1.92 -6.17
CA ASP A 180 -14.99 1.93 -7.14
C ASP A 180 -13.62 2.31 -6.52
N LEU A 181 -13.61 3.16 -5.48
CA LEU A 181 -12.39 3.49 -4.75
C LEU A 181 -11.77 2.30 -4.02
N PHE A 182 -12.59 1.49 -3.36
CA PHE A 182 -12.05 0.29 -2.70
C PHE A 182 -11.45 -0.67 -3.72
N SER A 183 -12.14 -0.84 -4.86
CA SER A 183 -11.63 -1.64 -5.98
C SER A 183 -10.30 -1.09 -6.50
N ALA A 184 -10.17 0.23 -6.64
CA ALA A 184 -8.94 0.88 -7.05
C ALA A 184 -7.78 0.63 -6.07
N ILE A 185 -8.04 0.68 -4.75
CA ILE A 185 -7.06 0.34 -3.70
C ILE A 185 -6.61 -1.12 -3.82
N LYS A 186 -7.53 -2.08 -3.95
CA LYS A 186 -7.18 -3.50 -4.09
C LYS A 186 -6.31 -3.74 -5.31
N LEU A 187 -6.68 -3.16 -6.45
CA LEU A 187 -5.94 -3.28 -7.71
C LEU A 187 -4.54 -2.65 -7.60
N TYR A 188 -4.42 -1.50 -6.93
CA TYR A 188 -3.11 -0.89 -6.61
C TYR A 188 -2.26 -1.81 -5.73
N ASN A 189 -2.81 -2.37 -4.65
CA ASN A 189 -2.09 -3.28 -3.76
C ASN A 189 -1.62 -4.55 -4.49
N LYS A 190 -2.40 -5.05 -5.46
CA LYS A 190 -1.98 -6.17 -6.31
C LYS A 190 -0.75 -5.85 -7.16
N CYS A 191 -0.53 -4.60 -7.58
CA CYS A 191 0.69 -4.23 -8.28
C CYS A 191 1.96 -4.41 -7.42
N TRP A 192 1.82 -4.42 -6.08
CA TRP A 192 2.89 -4.70 -5.11
C TRP A 192 3.08 -6.19 -4.80
N GLU A 193 2.29 -7.09 -5.38
CA GLU A 193 2.49 -8.53 -5.21
C GLU A 193 3.77 -9.00 -5.91
N THR A 194 4.47 -9.91 -5.25
CA THR A 194 5.68 -10.56 -5.75
C THR A 194 5.36 -11.85 -6.45
N TYR A 195 4.51 -12.74 -5.91
CA TYR A 195 4.34 -14.11 -6.43
C TYR A 195 3.86 -14.20 -7.90
N ALA A 196 3.43 -13.08 -8.49
CA ALA A 196 3.30 -12.89 -9.94
C ALA A 196 4.67 -12.60 -10.63
N ILE A 197 5.79 -13.17 -10.15
CA ILE A 197 7.19 -12.69 -10.24
C ILE A 197 7.66 -12.34 -11.67
N HIS A 198 7.00 -12.81 -12.73
CA HIS A 198 7.42 -12.56 -14.12
C HIS A 198 6.33 -12.07 -15.08
N ASP A 199 5.13 -11.72 -14.62
CA ASP A 199 4.09 -11.15 -15.51
C ASP A 199 3.79 -9.69 -15.18
N TYR A 200 4.71 -8.82 -15.57
CA TYR A 200 4.52 -7.37 -15.54
C TYR A 200 3.31 -6.91 -16.38
N ALA A 201 2.81 -7.75 -17.31
CA ALA A 201 1.63 -7.42 -18.11
C ALA A 201 0.41 -7.22 -17.21
N ASP A 202 0.19 -8.16 -16.27
CA ASP A 202 -0.93 -8.07 -15.34
C ASP A 202 -0.86 -6.79 -14.50
N LYS A 203 0.34 -6.38 -14.07
CA LYS A 203 0.51 -5.16 -13.27
C LYS A 203 0.12 -3.89 -14.05
N ALA A 204 0.43 -3.81 -15.34
CA ALA A 204 0.00 -2.70 -16.18
C ALA A 204 -1.53 -2.68 -16.39
N LEU A 205 -2.16 -3.86 -16.55
CA LEU A 205 -3.62 -3.99 -16.60
C LEU A 205 -4.27 -3.52 -15.29
N LEU A 206 -3.77 -3.99 -14.15
CA LEU A 206 -4.26 -3.63 -12.82
C LEU A 206 -4.11 -2.13 -12.55
N ALA A 207 -2.95 -1.55 -12.88
CA ALA A 207 -2.67 -0.12 -12.75
C ALA A 207 -3.63 0.75 -13.59
N ARG A 208 -4.01 0.27 -14.78
CA ARG A 208 -4.97 0.95 -15.62
C ARG A 208 -6.38 0.86 -15.04
N ALA A 209 -6.78 -0.35 -14.64
CA ALA A 209 -8.12 -0.61 -14.09
C ALA A 209 -8.36 0.15 -12.78
N SER A 210 -7.35 0.25 -11.90
CA SER A 210 -7.43 1.06 -10.68
C SER A 210 -7.60 2.55 -11.00
N THR A 211 -6.84 3.08 -11.97
CA THR A 211 -6.95 4.46 -12.41
C THR A 211 -8.36 4.74 -12.94
N GLU A 212 -8.89 3.88 -13.81
CA GLU A 212 -10.26 4.02 -14.34
C GLU A 212 -11.34 3.93 -13.26
N ALA A 213 -11.17 3.05 -12.26
CA ALA A 213 -12.06 2.98 -11.12
C ALA A 213 -12.04 4.28 -10.29
N SER A 214 -10.86 4.82 -9.98
CA SER A 214 -10.73 6.11 -9.30
C SER A 214 -11.37 7.27 -10.07
N LEU A 215 -11.22 7.29 -11.40
CA LEU A 215 -11.81 8.33 -12.25
C LEU A 215 -13.33 8.25 -12.30
N ARG A 216 -13.91 7.03 -12.39
CA ARG A 216 -15.36 6.84 -12.32
C ARG A 216 -15.92 7.35 -10.99
N HIS A 217 -15.26 7.04 -9.88
CA HIS A 217 -15.66 7.55 -8.58
C HIS A 217 -15.66 9.08 -8.52
N ALA A 218 -14.59 9.72 -8.99
CA ALA A 218 -14.46 11.18 -8.96
C ALA A 218 -15.22 11.89 -10.10
N ASN A 219 -15.96 11.15 -10.93
CA ASN A 219 -16.63 11.64 -12.14
C ASN A 219 -15.69 12.45 -13.06
N LEU A 220 -14.45 11.97 -13.20
CA LEU A 220 -13.41 12.59 -14.01
C LEU A 220 -13.25 11.89 -15.36
N SER A 221 -12.99 12.67 -16.40
CA SER A 221 -12.79 12.13 -17.74
C SER A 221 -11.35 11.64 -17.96
N LEU A 222 -11.20 10.59 -18.76
CA LEU A 222 -9.89 10.11 -19.21
C LEU A 222 -9.08 11.14 -20.01
N LYS A 223 -9.74 12.16 -20.57
CA LYS A 223 -9.08 13.19 -21.39
C LYS A 223 -8.52 14.34 -20.54
N SER A 224 -9.11 14.60 -19.37
CA SER A 224 -8.83 15.81 -18.59
C SER A 224 -8.19 15.55 -17.22
N PHE A 225 -8.16 14.30 -16.74
CA PHE A 225 -7.70 14.03 -15.38
C PHE A 225 -6.22 14.38 -15.13
N ILE A 226 -5.37 14.31 -16.16
CA ILE A 226 -3.95 14.67 -16.05
C ILE A 226 -3.82 16.17 -15.80
N ASP A 227 -4.55 16.99 -16.56
CA ASP A 227 -4.58 18.44 -16.38
C ASP A 227 -5.14 18.81 -15.00
N ILE A 228 -6.23 18.17 -14.58
CA ILE A 228 -6.83 18.41 -13.26
C ILE A 228 -5.86 18.06 -12.14
N PHE A 229 -5.21 16.89 -12.21
CA PHE A 229 -4.19 16.49 -11.25
C PHE A 229 -3.03 17.49 -11.22
N TRP A 230 -2.56 17.91 -12.40
CA TRP A 230 -1.46 18.87 -12.53
C TRP A 230 -1.82 20.21 -11.88
N GLU A 231 -2.95 20.80 -12.24
CA GLU A 231 -3.42 22.08 -11.69
C GLU A 231 -3.62 22.02 -10.18
N LYS A 232 -4.31 20.99 -9.67
CA LYS A 232 -4.48 20.79 -8.23
C LYS A 232 -3.13 20.65 -7.54
N SER A 233 -2.20 19.89 -8.12
CA SER A 233 -0.87 19.68 -7.53
C SER A 233 -0.09 20.98 -7.41
N ILE A 234 -0.02 21.78 -8.47
CA ILE A 234 0.66 23.08 -8.45
C ILE A 234 0.00 24.04 -7.46
N ASN A 235 -1.33 24.04 -7.39
CA ASN A 235 -2.07 24.87 -6.43
C ASN A 235 -1.77 24.48 -4.98
N HIS A 236 -1.77 23.18 -4.65
CA HIS A 236 -1.40 22.72 -3.31
C HIS A 236 0.06 23.08 -2.97
N ILE A 237 1.00 22.82 -3.89
CA ILE A 237 2.41 23.15 -3.69
C ILE A 237 2.59 24.65 -3.45
N SER A 238 1.97 25.49 -4.27
CA SER A 238 2.06 26.95 -4.15
C SER A 238 1.43 27.46 -2.85
N PHE A 239 0.31 26.88 -2.42
CA PHE A 239 -0.33 27.23 -1.15
C PHE A 239 0.59 26.93 0.04
N HIS A 240 1.19 25.74 0.10
CA HIS A 240 2.06 25.35 1.22
C HIS A 240 3.47 25.95 1.16
N ALA A 241 3.98 26.32 -0.02
CA ALA A 241 5.26 27.00 -0.18
C ALA A 241 5.33 28.29 0.67
N LYS A 242 4.21 28.97 0.90
CA LYS A 242 4.17 30.20 1.71
C LYS A 242 4.66 29.99 3.15
N ASN A 243 4.47 28.79 3.69
CA ASN A 243 4.70 28.49 5.12
C ASN A 243 5.67 27.32 5.34
N ASN A 244 6.21 26.72 4.28
CA ASN A 244 7.10 25.57 4.36
C ASN A 244 8.34 25.80 3.49
N ILE A 245 9.48 26.00 4.15
CA ILE A 245 10.75 26.36 3.50
C ILE A 245 11.25 25.30 2.51
N PHE A 246 11.01 24.01 2.78
CA PHE A 246 11.40 22.94 1.85
C PHE A 246 10.54 22.98 0.59
N ILE A 247 9.22 23.18 0.73
CA ILE A 247 8.30 23.27 -0.41
C ILE A 247 8.60 24.51 -1.25
N ASP A 248 8.84 25.66 -0.62
CA ASP A 248 9.23 26.90 -1.30
C ASP A 248 10.51 26.70 -2.13
N ASN A 249 11.54 26.10 -1.53
CA ASN A 249 12.81 25.87 -2.21
C ASN A 249 12.66 24.91 -3.40
N ILE A 250 11.92 23.81 -3.21
CA ILE A 250 11.60 22.87 -4.30
C ILE A 250 10.90 23.63 -5.43
N PHE A 251 9.83 24.36 -5.11
CA PHE A 251 8.99 25.01 -6.10
C PHE A 251 9.77 26.06 -6.90
N LYS A 252 10.61 26.87 -6.25
CA LYS A 252 11.51 27.83 -6.91
C LYS A 252 12.48 27.14 -7.86
N THR A 253 13.04 26.00 -7.45
CA THR A 253 14.03 25.26 -8.24
C THR A 253 13.42 24.59 -9.47
N ILE A 254 12.20 24.05 -9.36
CA ILE A 254 11.55 23.35 -10.48
C ILE A 254 10.76 24.27 -11.41
N LYS A 255 10.49 25.53 -11.01
CA LYS A 255 9.61 26.46 -11.72
C LYS A 255 9.92 26.61 -13.21
N GLN A 256 11.19 26.64 -13.58
CA GLN A 256 11.63 26.80 -14.97
C GLN A 256 11.41 25.54 -15.82
N ASN A 257 11.25 24.37 -15.18
CA ASN A 257 11.13 23.07 -15.84
C ASN A 257 9.70 22.51 -15.83
N LEU A 258 8.72 23.28 -15.36
CA LEU A 258 7.35 22.80 -15.15
C LEU A 258 6.70 22.24 -16.43
N SER A 259 6.96 22.83 -17.59
CA SER A 259 6.45 22.33 -18.88
C SER A 259 7.04 20.96 -19.24
N THR A 260 8.36 20.78 -19.08
CA THR A 260 9.04 19.50 -19.30
C THR A 260 8.55 18.44 -18.32
N ILE A 261 8.41 18.80 -17.04
CA ILE A 261 7.90 17.89 -16.00
C ILE A 261 6.47 17.43 -16.32
N LYS A 262 5.59 18.35 -16.78
CA LYS A 262 4.24 18.00 -17.21
C LYS A 262 4.24 17.04 -18.41
N SER A 263 5.07 17.31 -19.41
CA SER A 263 5.22 16.43 -20.57
C SER A 263 5.71 15.03 -20.17
N ASN A 264 6.65 14.94 -19.22
CA ASN A 264 7.10 13.66 -18.68
C ASN A 264 5.96 12.91 -17.98
N LEU A 265 5.16 13.59 -17.17
CA LEU A 265 3.96 13.01 -16.54
C LEU A 265 2.99 12.43 -17.57
N GLU A 266 2.63 13.23 -18.59
CA GLU A 266 1.72 12.83 -19.67
C GLU A 266 2.25 11.59 -20.41
N SER A 267 3.54 11.59 -20.74
CA SER A 267 4.22 10.48 -21.41
C SER A 267 4.15 9.18 -20.61
N GLN A 268 4.39 9.23 -19.28
CA GLN A 268 4.32 8.02 -18.44
C GLN A 268 2.89 7.48 -18.31
N ILE A 269 1.90 8.36 -18.20
CA ILE A 269 0.48 7.97 -18.13
C ILE A 269 0.01 7.38 -19.46
N GLU A 270 0.37 7.98 -20.60
CA GLU A 270 0.06 7.41 -21.92
C GLU A 270 0.81 6.10 -22.13
N GLY A 271 2.03 5.97 -21.59
CA GLY A 271 2.76 4.70 -21.53
C GLY A 271 1.96 3.58 -20.86
N LEU A 272 1.30 3.84 -19.71
CA LEU A 272 0.38 2.90 -19.04
C LEU A 272 -0.78 2.49 -19.94
N ARG A 273 -1.36 3.44 -20.66
CA ARG A 273 -2.46 3.18 -21.60
C ARG A 273 -2.00 2.33 -22.79
N ALA A 274 -0.86 2.66 -23.39
CA ALA A 274 -0.29 1.92 -24.50
C ALA A 274 0.09 0.48 -24.10
N ALA A 275 0.66 0.29 -22.91
CA ALA A 275 0.96 -1.02 -22.34
C ALA A 275 -0.29 -1.92 -22.28
N ARG A 276 -1.42 -1.40 -21.76
CA ARG A 276 -2.69 -2.14 -21.74
C ARG A 276 -3.20 -2.49 -23.13
N HIS A 277 -3.13 -1.54 -24.08
CA HIS A 277 -3.57 -1.82 -25.46
C HIS A 277 -2.74 -2.93 -26.12
N LYS A 278 -1.42 -2.96 -25.88
CA LYS A 278 -0.56 -4.05 -26.35
C LYS A 278 -0.95 -5.39 -25.74
N ILE A 279 -1.28 -5.44 -24.45
CA ILE A 279 -1.69 -6.69 -23.80
C ILE A 279 -3.05 -7.18 -24.33
N ALA A 280 -3.99 -6.26 -24.56
CA ALA A 280 -5.34 -6.61 -25.00
C ALA A 280 -5.43 -7.00 -26.49
N HIS A 281 -4.49 -6.53 -27.32
CA HIS A 281 -4.60 -6.64 -28.78
C HIS A 281 -3.32 -7.12 -29.49
N GLY A 282 -2.22 -7.29 -28.78
CA GLY A 282 -0.93 -7.72 -29.35
C GLY A 282 -0.62 -9.17 -29.03
N ASP A 283 0.02 -9.87 -29.98
CA ASP A 283 0.54 -11.23 -29.80
C ASP A 283 1.89 -11.23 -29.02
N ASP A 284 2.50 -10.06 -28.81
CA ASP A 284 3.81 -9.90 -28.17
C ASP A 284 3.73 -9.56 -26.68
N LYS A 285 4.24 -10.47 -25.85
CA LYS A 285 4.49 -10.23 -24.42
C LYS A 285 5.74 -9.35 -24.24
N THR A 286 5.65 -8.05 -24.47
CA THR A 286 6.73 -7.13 -24.08
C THR A 286 6.83 -7.08 -22.56
N ARG A 287 8.01 -7.27 -21.95
CA ARG A 287 8.21 -7.22 -20.48
C ARG A 287 8.71 -5.86 -19.97
N ASP A 288 8.97 -4.92 -20.86
CA ASP A 288 9.54 -3.61 -20.55
C ASP A 288 8.47 -2.61 -20.07
N TYR A 289 7.76 -2.96 -18.99
CA TYR A 289 6.73 -2.10 -18.39
C TYR A 289 7.34 -1.16 -17.35
N ILE A 290 8.18 -0.27 -17.85
CA ILE A 290 8.85 0.77 -17.08
C ILE A 290 7.91 1.75 -16.33
N ASN A 291 6.68 1.84 -16.83
CA ASN A 291 5.62 2.68 -16.33
C ASN A 291 4.97 2.17 -15.04
N VAL A 292 5.12 0.89 -14.68
CA VAL A 292 4.59 0.34 -13.42
C VAL A 292 5.28 0.96 -12.19
N PRO A 293 6.63 1.05 -12.11
CA PRO A 293 7.30 1.83 -11.07
C PRO A 293 6.80 3.27 -10.94
N PHE A 294 6.57 3.96 -12.05
CA PHE A 294 5.96 5.30 -12.03
C PHE A 294 4.56 5.27 -11.40
N TYR A 295 3.70 4.35 -11.84
CA TYR A 295 2.33 4.21 -11.33
C TYR A 295 2.31 3.98 -9.81
N LEU A 296 3.18 3.11 -9.30
CA LEU A 296 3.27 2.77 -7.88
C LEU A 296 3.58 3.98 -6.99
N VAL A 297 4.29 4.99 -7.51
CA VAL A 297 4.59 6.25 -6.80
C VAL A 297 3.56 7.34 -7.10
N TRP A 298 3.09 7.42 -8.36
CA TRP A 298 2.15 8.43 -8.81
C TRP A 298 0.75 8.24 -8.22
N PHE A 299 0.22 7.02 -8.21
CA PHE A 299 -1.18 6.77 -7.88
C PHE A 299 -1.57 7.25 -6.47
N PRO A 300 -0.77 7.02 -5.41
CA PRO A 300 -1.08 7.59 -4.08
C PRO A 300 -1.05 9.12 -4.06
N ASN A 301 -0.14 9.76 -4.81
CA ASN A 301 -0.10 11.21 -4.96
C ASN A 301 -1.32 11.76 -5.71
N PHE A 302 -1.73 11.08 -6.78
CA PHE A 302 -2.96 11.38 -7.51
C PHE A 302 -4.19 11.25 -6.61
N TRP A 303 -4.25 10.16 -5.84
CA TRP A 303 -5.34 9.92 -4.91
C TRP A 303 -5.52 11.09 -3.94
N ILE A 304 -4.46 11.43 -3.22
CA ILE A 304 -4.51 12.40 -2.13
C ILE A 304 -4.76 13.83 -2.65
N SER A 305 -4.21 14.19 -3.81
CA SER A 305 -4.31 15.55 -4.33
C SER A 305 -5.57 15.80 -5.15
N THR A 306 -6.16 14.74 -5.73
CA THR A 306 -7.25 14.88 -6.71
C THR A 306 -8.57 14.31 -6.23
N LEU A 307 -8.55 13.15 -5.58
CA LEU A 307 -9.77 12.43 -5.20
C LEU A 307 -10.24 12.84 -3.80
N GLU A 308 -9.32 13.14 -2.89
CA GLU A 308 -9.67 13.65 -1.57
C GLU A 308 -10.00 15.15 -1.67
N ASN A 309 -11.16 15.54 -1.13
CA ASN A 309 -11.66 16.92 -1.19
C ASN A 309 -11.03 17.83 -0.11
N ASP A 310 -10.39 17.25 0.91
CA ASP A 310 -9.74 17.99 1.97
C ASP A 310 -8.43 18.64 1.49
N SER A 311 -8.12 19.83 2.01
CA SER A 311 -6.80 20.44 1.78
C SER A 311 -5.69 19.50 2.22
N LEU A 312 -4.65 19.36 1.40
CA LEU A 312 -3.47 18.58 1.78
C LEU A 312 -2.87 19.10 3.09
N ARG A 313 -2.37 18.18 3.92
CA ARG A 313 -1.48 18.49 5.03
C ARG A 313 -0.13 18.92 4.47
N SER A 314 0.64 19.68 5.24
CA SER A 314 1.93 20.19 4.76
C SER A 314 2.92 19.08 4.41
N ASP A 315 2.90 17.94 5.09
CA ASP A 315 3.77 16.79 4.77
C ASP A 315 3.36 16.07 3.49
N GLU A 316 2.05 16.03 3.19
CA GLU A 316 1.51 15.51 1.94
C GLU A 316 1.83 16.42 0.76
N ALA A 317 1.71 17.74 0.94
CA ALA A 317 2.12 18.72 -0.06
C ALA A 317 3.63 18.67 -0.33
N LEU A 318 4.45 18.44 0.71
CA LEU A 318 5.89 18.23 0.56
C LEU A 318 6.19 16.97 -0.26
N ARG A 319 5.54 15.85 0.06
CA ARG A 319 5.65 14.63 -0.72
C ARG A 319 5.23 14.82 -2.18
N LEU A 320 4.13 15.54 -2.42
CA LEU A 320 3.69 15.87 -3.76
C LEU A 320 4.73 16.71 -4.50
N ALA A 321 5.32 17.72 -3.84
CA ALA A 321 6.40 18.53 -4.41
C ALA A 321 7.64 17.68 -4.76
N LEU A 322 8.02 16.75 -3.88
CA LEU A 322 9.12 15.81 -4.13
C LEU A 322 8.81 14.88 -5.31
N PHE A 323 7.57 14.38 -5.43
CA PHE A 323 7.14 13.56 -6.56
C PHE A 323 7.19 14.34 -7.89
N ILE A 324 6.65 15.56 -7.93
CA ILE A 324 6.74 16.42 -9.12
C ILE A 324 8.21 16.70 -9.48
N THR A 325 9.09 16.82 -8.49
CA THR A 325 10.53 16.98 -8.73
C THR A 325 11.19 15.72 -9.28
N LEU A 326 10.78 14.54 -8.80
CA LEU A 326 11.27 13.25 -9.29
C LEU A 326 10.96 13.04 -10.79
N LEU A 327 9.87 13.64 -11.29
CA LEU A 327 9.51 13.62 -12.71
C LEU A 327 10.44 14.46 -13.62
N LYS A 328 11.43 15.17 -13.07
CA LYS A 328 12.50 15.78 -13.87
C LYS A 328 13.35 14.74 -14.59
N CYS A 329 13.56 13.58 -13.97
CA CYS A 329 14.39 12.52 -14.54
C CYS A 329 13.53 11.39 -15.13
N ASP A 330 14.13 10.67 -16.06
CA ASP A 330 13.51 9.52 -16.71
C ASP A 330 13.22 8.40 -15.69
N VAL A 331 12.04 7.80 -15.76
CA VAL A 331 11.65 6.65 -14.91
C VAL A 331 12.65 5.49 -15.02
N ARG A 332 13.38 5.37 -16.15
CA ARG A 332 14.46 4.38 -16.36
C ARG A 332 15.55 4.49 -15.32
N THR A 333 15.84 5.71 -14.89
CA THR A 333 16.94 5.99 -13.98
C THR A 333 16.49 6.00 -12.53
N TRP A 334 15.19 5.87 -12.25
CA TRP A 334 14.67 5.93 -10.88
C TRP A 334 15.30 4.90 -9.94
N LEU A 335 15.58 3.69 -10.46
CA LEU A 335 16.18 2.59 -9.71
C LEU A 335 17.70 2.52 -9.85
N VAL A 336 18.31 3.35 -10.70
CA VAL A 336 19.75 3.33 -10.93
C VAL A 336 20.44 4.04 -9.77
N SER A 337 21.28 3.30 -9.07
CA SER A 337 22.16 3.83 -8.02
C SER A 337 23.60 3.94 -8.55
N HIS A 338 24.26 5.06 -8.25
CA HIS A 338 25.70 5.20 -8.44
C HIS A 338 26.37 5.06 -7.06
N LEU A 339 27.47 4.31 -6.97
CA LEU A 339 28.24 4.12 -5.72
C LEU A 339 28.42 5.46 -4.98
N SER A 340 28.08 5.46 -3.69
CA SER A 340 27.94 6.59 -2.73
C SER A 340 26.65 7.43 -2.77
N LYS A 341 25.72 7.23 -3.72
CA LYS A 341 24.45 7.98 -3.79
C LYS A 341 23.22 7.05 -3.76
N ARG A 342 22.13 7.52 -3.17
CA ARG A 342 20.81 6.84 -3.25
C ARG A 342 20.28 6.93 -4.68
N SER A 343 19.50 5.94 -5.12
CA SER A 343 18.74 6.07 -6.37
C SER A 343 17.72 7.22 -6.25
N PRO A 344 17.26 7.82 -7.37
CA PRO A 344 16.27 8.89 -7.33
C PRO A 344 15.01 8.55 -6.52
N ILE A 345 14.46 7.34 -6.65
CA ILE A 345 13.27 6.92 -5.92
C ILE A 345 13.54 6.69 -4.43
N ASP A 346 14.72 6.14 -4.07
CA ASP A 346 15.11 5.97 -2.66
C ASP A 346 15.30 7.32 -1.97
N ALA A 347 15.87 8.30 -2.69
CA ALA A 347 16.01 9.66 -2.20
C ALA A 347 14.64 10.33 -2.00
N TYR A 348 13.72 10.18 -2.97
CA TYR A 348 12.32 10.62 -2.83
C TYR A 348 11.65 10.02 -1.60
N ALA A 349 11.74 8.70 -1.43
CA ALA A 349 11.13 7.99 -0.30
C ALA A 349 11.74 8.45 1.05
N ASN A 350 13.07 8.59 1.09
CA ASN A 350 13.77 9.07 2.28
C ASN A 350 13.37 10.50 2.64
N PHE A 351 13.45 11.45 1.70
CA PHE A 351 13.09 12.85 1.96
C PHE A 351 11.62 13.01 2.36
N SER A 352 10.71 12.26 1.72
CA SER A 352 9.28 12.24 2.07
C SER A 352 9.02 11.81 3.52
N ARG A 353 9.93 11.04 4.11
CA ARG A 353 9.84 10.56 5.50
C ARG A 353 10.57 11.46 6.49
N THR A 354 11.78 11.93 6.14
CA THR A 354 12.65 12.63 7.10
C THR A 354 12.41 14.13 7.16
N LEU A 355 12.13 14.80 6.04
CA LEU A 355 11.96 16.26 6.01
C LEU A 355 10.82 16.77 6.90
N PRO A 356 9.63 16.11 6.97
CA PRO A 356 8.59 16.52 7.90
C PRO A 356 9.04 16.53 9.38
N GLN A 357 9.92 15.59 9.76
CA GLN A 357 10.44 15.47 11.13
C GLN A 357 11.47 16.55 11.47
N HIS A 358 12.13 17.13 10.46
CA HIS A 358 13.07 18.23 10.66
C HIS A 358 12.34 19.55 10.92
N LEU A 359 11.22 19.78 10.23
CA LEU A 359 10.36 20.95 10.47
C LEU A 359 9.75 20.94 11.87
N SER A 360 9.47 19.77 12.45
CA SER A 360 8.86 19.69 13.78
C SER A 360 9.84 19.85 14.94
N LYS A 361 11.15 19.85 14.68
CA LYS A 361 12.18 19.90 15.73
C LYS A 361 12.70 21.31 16.02
N ASP A 362 12.31 22.31 15.22
CA ASP A 362 12.77 23.70 15.32
C ASP A 362 14.30 23.86 15.42
N ASP A 363 15.05 22.94 14.81
CA ASP A 363 16.52 22.97 14.79
C ASP A 363 17.00 23.56 13.45
N ALA A 364 17.53 24.79 13.52
CA ALA A 364 17.98 25.54 12.35
C ALA A 364 19.18 24.89 11.65
N GLU A 365 20.09 24.24 12.39
CA GLU A 365 21.28 23.62 11.81
C GLU A 365 20.91 22.34 11.06
N ILE A 366 20.10 21.48 11.68
CA ILE A 366 19.59 20.27 11.03
C ILE A 366 18.76 20.63 9.79
N THR A 367 17.91 21.67 9.88
CA THR A 367 17.11 22.16 8.76
C THR A 367 18.00 22.63 7.61
N LYS A 368 19.09 23.35 7.89
CA LYS A 368 20.06 23.81 6.89
C LYS A 368 20.78 22.63 6.21
N ILE A 369 21.22 21.63 6.96
CA ILE A 369 21.86 20.42 6.42
C ILE A 369 20.89 19.64 5.53
N ALA A 370 19.65 19.50 5.97
CA ALA A 370 18.59 18.86 5.19
C ALA A 370 18.31 19.63 3.89
N MET A 371 18.33 20.96 3.92
CA MET A 371 18.13 21.80 2.75
C MET A 371 19.24 21.62 1.71
N VAL A 372 20.51 21.64 2.14
CA VAL A 372 21.65 21.39 1.23
C VAL A 372 21.56 20.00 0.60
N SER A 373 21.19 18.99 1.39
CA SER A 373 21.02 17.62 0.89
C SER A 373 19.89 17.53 -0.15
N LEU A 374 18.77 18.22 0.10
CA LEU A 374 17.65 18.31 -0.82
C LEU A 374 18.06 18.99 -2.14
N GLU A 375 18.72 20.14 -2.08
CA GLU A 375 19.18 20.85 -3.28
C GLU A 375 20.14 20.03 -4.13
N ASN A 376 21.07 19.32 -3.49
CA ASN A 376 22.02 18.45 -4.18
C ASN A 376 21.31 17.31 -4.91
N TRP A 377 20.25 16.75 -4.30
CA TRP A 377 19.42 15.76 -4.97
C TRP A 377 18.68 16.35 -6.16
N ILE A 378 18.00 17.50 -6.00
CA ILE A 378 17.24 18.13 -7.09
C ILE A 378 18.13 18.50 -8.28
N LYS A 379 19.38 18.93 -8.03
CA LYS A 379 20.38 19.22 -9.07
C LYS A 379 20.92 17.97 -9.77
N SER A 380 20.85 16.81 -9.11
CA SER A 380 21.29 15.54 -9.69
C SER A 380 20.23 14.83 -10.53
N LEU A 381 18.97 15.28 -10.44
CA LEU A 381 17.86 14.88 -11.32
C LEU A 381 17.84 15.73 -12.58
#